data_AF-A0A7S3I3N8-F1
#
_entry.id   AF-A0A7S3I3N8-F1
#
_cell.length_a   1.000
_cell.length_b   1.000
_cell.length_c   1.000
_cell.angle_alpha   90.00
_cell.angle_beta   90.00
_cell.angle_gamma   90.00
#
_symmetry.space_group_name_H-M   'P 1'
#
loop_
_entity.id
_entity.type
_entity.pdbx_description
1 polymer ?
#
loop_
_entity_poly.entity_id
_entity_poly.type
_entity_poly.pdbx_seq_one_letter_code
_entity_poly.pdbx_strand_id
1 'polypeptide(L)'
;MIIVVAIYSVMFIPMRIAVYPTVLEPAYGLLDVFTFVLYVLDLFINLRTTYLDSFGEEIKDPIKVMKHYVYSVGFWIDLISLLNYPFSVSPVLNMVGIMKVNRVLRISTLITQSNMEKGPKIMMQMLYYYMLFIIYLHLVACMWFFFCEQTYKLSLEDSRYQAWIPPYDFYDGNDNYWEKYETNEEQIFLYLVCLYYSVLVIGGNEMGPKELPEIVFMVIINLTGAIFQAYIFGELAVLIAQ
;
A
#
# COMPACT_ATOMS: atom_id res chain seq x y z
N MET A 1 -0.87 -15.71 9.57
CA MET A 1 0.27 -14.91 10.07
C MET A 1 0.90 -14.07 8.97
N ILE A 2 1.40 -14.66 7.87
CA ILE A 2 2.13 -13.94 6.79
C ILE A 2 1.26 -12.89 6.07
N ILE A 3 -0.02 -13.19 5.85
CA ILE A 3 -0.98 -12.23 5.24
C ILE A 3 -1.18 -11.00 6.14
N VAL A 4 -1.30 -11.19 7.45
CA VAL A 4 -1.49 -10.09 8.41
C VAL A 4 -0.28 -9.16 8.41
N VAL A 5 0.92 -9.73 8.34
CA VAL A 5 2.18 -8.98 8.21
C VAL A 5 2.22 -8.21 6.90
N ALA A 6 1.81 -8.82 5.79
CA ALA A 6 1.75 -8.13 4.51
C ALA A 6 0.76 -6.96 4.53
N ILE A 7 -0.45 -7.15 5.09
CA ILE A 7 -1.45 -6.08 5.25
C ILE A 7 -0.89 -4.97 6.13
N TYR A 8 -0.28 -5.28 7.27
CA TYR A 8 0.38 -4.29 8.12
C TYR A 8 1.42 -3.49 7.33
N SER A 9 2.28 -4.18 6.58
CA SER A 9 3.35 -3.54 5.82
C SER A 9 2.81 -2.53 4.81
N VAL A 10 1.76 -2.91 4.09
CA VAL A 10 1.16 -2.10 3.04
C VAL A 10 0.37 -0.91 3.60
N MET A 11 -0.10 -0.98 4.85
CA MET A 11 -0.82 0.12 5.51
C MET A 11 0.11 1.07 6.28
N PHE A 12 1.11 0.54 6.98
CA PHE A 12 1.90 1.33 7.92
C PHE A 12 3.16 1.93 7.28
N ILE A 13 3.78 1.27 6.30
CA ILE A 13 4.98 1.79 5.63
C ILE A 13 4.69 3.09 4.87
N PRO A 14 3.65 3.18 4.01
CA PRO A 14 3.34 4.41 3.29
C PRO A 14 2.93 5.54 4.23
N MET A 15 2.13 5.22 5.27
CA MET A 15 1.73 6.19 6.29
C MET A 15 2.93 6.78 7.04
N ARG A 16 3.91 5.94 7.41
CA ARG A 16 5.16 6.38 8.05
C ARG A 16 5.97 7.32 7.16
N ILE A 17 6.10 6.98 5.88
CA ILE A 17 6.88 7.77 4.92
C ILE A 17 6.20 9.11 4.63
N ALA A 18 4.88 9.10 4.46
CA ALA A 18 4.13 10.27 4.03
C ALA A 18 3.77 11.18 5.21
N VAL A 19 3.06 10.66 6.23
CA VAL A 19 2.35 11.50 7.21
C VAL A 19 3.21 11.81 8.45
N TYR A 20 4.38 11.18 8.57
CA TYR A 20 5.31 11.29 9.70
C TYR A 20 4.59 11.48 11.06
N PRO A 21 3.75 10.50 11.49
CA PRO A 21 2.90 10.68 12.65
C PRO A 21 3.74 10.71 13.93
N THR A 22 4.10 11.90 14.41
CA THR A 22 4.81 12.06 15.69
C THR A 22 4.01 11.47 16.86
N VAL A 23 2.69 11.32 16.68
CA VAL A 23 1.72 10.73 17.61
C VAL A 23 2.01 9.25 17.97
N LEU A 24 2.80 8.53 17.17
CA LEU A 24 3.02 7.08 17.32
C LEU A 24 4.50 6.67 17.37
N GLU A 25 5.44 7.63 17.46
CA GLU A 25 6.90 7.37 17.39
C GLU A 25 7.41 6.19 18.24
N PRO A 26 7.08 6.07 19.54
CA PRO A 26 7.62 4.96 20.34
C PRO A 26 7.04 3.59 19.93
N ALA A 27 5.83 3.55 19.38
CA ALA A 27 5.19 2.32 18.93
C ALA A 27 5.69 1.89 17.55
N TYR A 28 5.96 2.83 16.64
CA TYR A 28 6.43 2.53 15.29
C TYR A 28 7.80 1.85 15.28
N GLY A 29 8.77 2.33 16.07
CA GLY A 29 10.09 1.71 16.13
C GLY A 29 10.04 0.23 16.56
N LEU A 30 9.21 -0.09 17.57
CA LEU A 30 8.99 -1.47 18.01
C LEU A 30 8.29 -2.31 16.95
N LEU A 31 7.25 -1.77 16.31
CA LEU A 31 6.52 -2.46 15.26
C LEU A 31 7.36 -2.69 13.99
N ASP A 32 8.27 -1.77 13.65
CA ASP A 32 9.18 -1.90 12.51
C ASP A 32 10.22 -2.99 12.76
N VAL A 33 10.78 -3.07 13.97
CA VAL A 33 11.64 -4.18 14.37
C VAL A 33 10.88 -5.50 14.36
N PHE A 34 9.67 -5.52 14.91
CA PHE A 34 8.83 -6.71 14.95
C PHE A 34 8.49 -7.23 13.54
N THR A 35 8.09 -6.33 12.63
CA THR A 35 7.74 -6.69 11.26
C THR A 35 8.96 -7.11 10.45
N PHE A 36 10.12 -6.49 10.66
CA PHE A 36 11.38 -6.93 10.10
C PHE A 36 11.74 -8.36 10.54
N VAL A 37 11.59 -8.69 11.84
CA VAL A 37 11.80 -10.05 12.34
C VAL A 37 10.84 -11.04 11.65
N LEU A 38 9.57 -10.67 11.48
CA LEU A 38 8.61 -11.52 10.76
C LEU A 38 8.96 -11.69 9.28
N TYR A 39 9.57 -10.69 8.63
CA TYR A 39 10.04 -10.84 7.26
C TYR A 39 11.19 -11.84 7.15
N VAL A 40 12.13 -11.79 8.09
CA VAL A 40 13.24 -12.74 8.15
C VAL A 40 12.72 -14.15 8.42
N LEU A 41 11.81 -14.31 9.37
CA LEU A 41 11.18 -15.60 9.66
C LEU A 41 10.39 -16.15 8.45
N ASP A 42 9.66 -15.30 7.74
CA ASP A 42 8.93 -15.69 6.52
C ASP A 42 9.86 -16.22 5.42
N LEU A 43 11.02 -15.58 5.21
CA LEU A 43 12.05 -16.09 4.29
C LEU A 43 12.50 -17.52 4.67
N PHE A 44 12.79 -17.74 5.96
CA PHE A 44 13.22 -19.06 6.45
C PHE A 44 12.11 -20.12 6.38
N ILE A 45 10.86 -19.73 6.66
CA ILE A 45 9.70 -20.63 6.51
C ILE A 45 9.54 -21.00 5.05
N ASN A 46 9.55 -20.04 4.13
CA ASN A 46 9.39 -20.29 2.69
C ASN A 46 10.52 -21.16 2.10
N LEU A 47 11.73 -21.11 2.65
CA LEU A 47 12.83 -22.02 2.29
C LEU A 47 12.57 -23.49 2.68
N ARG A 48 11.63 -23.75 3.59
CA ARG A 48 11.28 -25.09 4.11
C ARG A 48 9.85 -25.53 3.77
N THR A 49 8.99 -24.63 3.30
CA THR A 49 7.61 -24.95 2.91
C THR A 49 7.59 -25.84 1.69
N THR A 50 6.93 -27.00 1.80
CA THR A 50 6.76 -27.96 0.72
C THR A 50 5.93 -27.36 -0.42
N TYR A 51 6.16 -27.85 -1.63
CA TYR A 51 5.40 -27.41 -2.81
C TYR A 51 4.86 -28.63 -3.56
N LEU A 52 3.78 -28.41 -4.31
CA LEU A 52 3.20 -29.41 -5.19
C LEU A 52 3.88 -29.31 -6.56
N ASP A 53 4.36 -30.44 -7.07
CA ASP A 53 4.89 -30.51 -8.43
C ASP A 53 3.75 -30.40 -9.48
N SER A 54 4.11 -30.28 -10.75
CA SER A 54 3.17 -30.24 -11.87
C SER A 54 2.28 -31.47 -11.97
N PHE A 55 2.68 -32.59 -11.34
CA PHE A 55 1.92 -33.83 -11.23
C PHE A 55 1.04 -33.90 -9.97
N GLY A 56 1.01 -32.85 -9.15
CA GLY A 56 0.22 -32.79 -7.92
C GLY A 56 0.83 -33.55 -6.74
N GLU A 57 2.05 -34.07 -6.86
CA GLU A 57 2.77 -34.72 -5.77
C GLU A 57 3.45 -33.69 -4.86
N GLU A 58 3.32 -33.88 -3.54
CA GLU A 58 3.96 -33.03 -2.55
C GLU A 58 5.45 -33.39 -2.39
N ILE A 59 6.33 -32.48 -2.80
CA ILE A 59 7.78 -32.66 -2.68
C ILE A 59 8.24 -32.21 -1.28
N LYS A 60 8.75 -33.16 -0.50
CA LYS A 60 9.24 -32.95 0.88
C LYS A 60 10.76 -32.87 1.01
N ASP A 61 11.49 -33.14 -0.08
CA ASP A 61 12.94 -33.11 -0.07
C ASP A 61 13.46 -31.67 0.16
N PRO A 62 14.17 -31.41 1.27
CA PRO A 62 14.57 -30.06 1.66
C PRO A 62 15.49 -29.39 0.64
N ILE A 63 16.32 -30.15 -0.09
CA ILE A 63 17.24 -29.57 -1.07
C ILE A 63 16.47 -29.15 -2.33
N LYS A 64 15.49 -29.95 -2.75
CA LYS A 64 14.64 -29.63 -3.91
C LYS A 64 13.73 -28.44 -3.63
N VAL A 65 13.11 -28.40 -2.45
CA VAL A 65 12.29 -27.27 -1.98
C VAL A 65 13.10 -25.98 -1.98
N MET A 66 14.30 -25.99 -1.38
CA MET A 66 15.16 -24.82 -1.34
C MET A 66 15.53 -24.32 -2.74
N LYS A 67 15.95 -25.22 -3.65
CA LYS A 67 16.28 -24.83 -5.02
C LYS A 67 15.06 -24.23 -5.73
N HIS A 68 13.91 -24.89 -5.66
CA HIS A 68 12.69 -24.42 -6.30
C HIS A 68 12.33 -23.00 -5.83
N TYR A 69 12.41 -22.75 -4.52
CA TYR A 69 12.12 -21.44 -3.97
C TYR A 69 13.16 -20.38 -4.37
N VAL A 70 14.47 -20.68 -4.32
CA VAL A 70 15.54 -19.72 -4.70
C VAL A 70 15.48 -19.30 -6.17
N TYR A 71 15.05 -20.20 -7.06
CA TYR A 71 14.82 -19.87 -8.46
C TYR A 71 13.48 -19.16 -8.72
N SER A 72 12.60 -19.08 -7.72
CA SER A 72 11.31 -18.38 -7.84
C SER A 72 11.49 -16.86 -7.72
N VAL A 73 10.64 -16.10 -8.40
CA VAL A 73 10.57 -14.63 -8.25
C VAL A 73 10.24 -14.24 -6.80
N GLY A 74 9.53 -15.11 -6.06
CA GLY A 74 9.17 -14.88 -4.67
C GLY A 74 10.39 -14.71 -3.76
N PHE A 75 11.44 -15.51 -3.96
CA PHE A 75 12.67 -15.40 -3.17
C PHE A 75 13.34 -14.03 -3.35
N TRP A 76 13.44 -13.55 -4.58
CA TRP A 76 14.02 -12.23 -4.85
C TRP A 76 13.19 -11.10 -4.25
N ILE A 77 11.85 -11.18 -4.31
CA ILE A 77 10.96 -10.21 -3.65
C ILE A 77 11.19 -10.22 -2.13
N ASP A 78 11.25 -11.40 -1.51
CA ASP A 78 11.46 -11.51 -0.07
C ASP A 78 12.85 -11.02 0.35
N LEU A 79 13.88 -11.32 -0.44
CA LEU A 79 15.24 -10.86 -0.21
C LEU A 79 15.35 -9.33 -0.30
N ILE A 80 14.80 -8.73 -1.36
CA ILE A 80 14.86 -7.28 -1.54
C ILE A 80 14.01 -6.58 -0.47
N SER A 81 12.89 -7.17 -0.03
CA SER A 81 12.07 -6.63 1.07
C SER A 81 12.84 -6.49 2.39
N LEU A 82 13.92 -7.26 2.61
CA LEU A 82 14.78 -7.12 3.79
C LEU A 82 15.60 -5.82 3.78
N LEU A 83 15.69 -5.11 2.64
CA LEU A 83 16.34 -3.80 2.58
C LEU A 83 15.55 -2.72 3.34
N ASN A 84 14.26 -2.91 3.59
CA ASN A 84 13.47 -2.07 4.51
C ASN A 84 13.81 -2.42 5.97
N TYR A 85 15.08 -2.25 6.34
CA TYR A 85 15.54 -2.44 7.71
C TYR A 85 15.11 -1.23 8.57
N PRO A 86 14.61 -1.42 9.80
CA PRO A 86 14.08 -0.37 10.68
C PRO A 86 14.97 0.86 10.87
N PHE A 87 16.29 0.73 10.70
CA PHE A 87 17.25 1.82 10.91
C PHE A 87 17.70 2.49 9.60
N SER A 88 17.07 2.16 8.46
CA SER A 88 17.33 2.81 7.19
C SER A 88 16.82 4.25 7.21
N VAL A 89 17.74 5.19 6.99
CA VAL A 89 17.44 6.63 6.84
C VAL A 89 16.98 7.00 5.43
N SER A 90 17.04 6.07 4.46
CA SER A 90 16.69 6.35 3.07
C SER A 90 15.19 6.10 2.81
N PRO A 91 14.42 7.11 2.37
CA PRO A 91 13.02 6.94 1.99
C PRO A 91 12.82 5.89 0.90
N VAL A 92 13.77 5.81 -0.05
CA VAL A 92 13.72 4.85 -1.17
C VAL A 92 13.83 3.42 -0.67
N LEU A 93 14.76 3.14 0.26
CA LEU A 93 14.89 1.81 0.85
C LEU A 93 13.68 1.44 1.71
N ASN A 94 13.05 2.43 2.34
CA ASN A 94 11.84 2.22 3.13
C ASN A 94 10.63 1.84 2.25
N MET A 95 10.54 2.40 1.04
CA MET A 95 9.49 2.05 0.06
C MET A 95 9.60 0.61 -0.46
N VAL A 96 10.78 0.01 -0.42
CA VAL A 96 11.01 -1.39 -0.86
C VAL A 96 10.13 -2.38 -0.07
N GLY A 97 9.79 -2.07 1.18
CA GLY A 97 8.90 -2.91 1.99
C GLY A 97 7.48 -3.04 1.41
N ILE A 98 7.04 -2.11 0.55
CA ILE A 98 5.74 -2.16 -0.13
C ILE A 98 5.66 -3.34 -1.12
N MET A 99 6.79 -3.84 -1.63
CA MET A 99 6.81 -4.96 -2.59
C MET A 99 6.21 -6.26 -2.03
N LYS A 100 5.99 -6.35 -0.72
CA LYS A 100 5.22 -7.43 -0.09
C LYS A 100 3.72 -7.39 -0.41
N VAL A 101 3.21 -6.40 -1.16
CA VAL A 101 1.87 -6.41 -1.78
C VAL A 101 1.58 -7.72 -2.51
N ASN A 102 2.61 -8.34 -3.10
CA ASN A 102 2.50 -9.64 -3.77
C ASN A 102 1.89 -10.74 -2.89
N ARG A 103 2.06 -10.66 -1.56
CA ARG A 103 1.47 -11.60 -0.60
C ARG A 103 -0.01 -11.35 -0.37
N VAL A 104 -0.45 -10.08 -0.44
CA VAL A 104 -1.88 -9.73 -0.42
C VAL A 104 -2.56 -10.28 -1.66
N LEU A 105 -1.93 -10.17 -2.83
CA LEU A 105 -2.49 -10.70 -4.09
C LEU A 105 -2.72 -12.22 -4.08
N ARG A 106 -1.90 -12.97 -3.34
CA ARG A 106 -2.05 -14.43 -3.18
C ARG A 106 -3.30 -14.83 -2.39
N ILE A 107 -3.92 -13.91 -1.64
CA ILE A 107 -5.14 -14.19 -0.88
C ILE A 107 -6.27 -14.62 -1.81
N SER A 108 -6.38 -14.03 -3.01
CA SER A 108 -7.38 -14.44 -4.01
C SER A 108 -7.25 -15.93 -4.36
N THR A 109 -6.03 -16.40 -4.61
CA THR A 109 -5.76 -17.81 -4.90
C THR A 109 -6.09 -18.71 -3.71
N LEU A 110 -5.77 -18.28 -2.49
CA LEU A 110 -6.07 -19.04 -1.27
C LEU A 110 -7.57 -19.17 -1.01
N ILE A 111 -8.34 -18.09 -1.22
CA ILE A 111 -9.81 -18.14 -1.12
C ILE A 111 -10.36 -19.07 -2.21
N THR A 112 -9.82 -19.00 -3.42
CA THR A 112 -10.25 -19.83 -4.55
C THR A 112 -9.92 -21.32 -4.34
N GLN A 113 -8.82 -21.65 -3.67
CA GLN A 113 -8.41 -23.02 -3.35
C GLN A 113 -9.03 -23.56 -2.05
N SER A 114 -9.73 -22.71 -1.28
CA SER A 114 -10.37 -23.15 -0.04
C SER A 114 -11.53 -24.12 -0.31
N ASN A 115 -11.62 -25.18 0.50
CA ASN A 115 -12.70 -26.18 0.48
C ASN A 115 -13.99 -25.66 1.13
N MET A 116 -14.41 -24.46 0.75
CA MET A 116 -15.58 -23.79 1.32
C MET A 116 -16.79 -23.90 0.40
N GLU A 117 -17.97 -23.82 1.02
CA GLU A 117 -19.22 -23.72 0.28
C GLU A 117 -19.22 -22.47 -0.62
N LYS A 118 -19.93 -22.57 -1.76
CA LYS A 118 -19.92 -21.53 -2.81
C LYS A 118 -20.33 -20.15 -2.28
N GLY A 119 -21.37 -20.07 -1.46
CA GLY A 119 -21.88 -18.80 -0.91
C GLY A 119 -20.83 -18.05 -0.06
N PRO A 120 -20.32 -18.65 1.04
CA PRO A 120 -19.26 -18.05 1.85
C PRO A 120 -17.98 -17.73 1.07
N LYS A 121 -17.64 -18.55 0.07
CA LYS A 121 -16.47 -18.34 -0.79
C LYS A 121 -16.60 -17.07 -1.64
N ILE A 122 -17.75 -16.87 -2.29
CA ILE A 122 -18.05 -15.67 -3.05
C ILE A 122 -18.00 -14.44 -2.14
N MET A 123 -18.62 -14.51 -0.95
CA MET A 123 -18.58 -13.42 0.03
C MET A 123 -17.13 -13.04 0.40
N MET A 124 -16.26 -14.01 0.64
CA MET A 124 -14.84 -13.73 0.93
C MET A 124 -14.08 -13.16 -0.26
N GLN A 125 -14.36 -13.60 -1.49
CA GLN A 125 -13.75 -13.00 -2.68
C GLN A 125 -14.19 -11.54 -2.85
N MET A 126 -15.46 -11.23 -2.61
CA MET A 126 -15.95 -9.84 -2.62
C MET A 126 -15.24 -9.00 -1.55
N LEU A 127 -15.17 -9.48 -0.30
CA LEU A 127 -14.46 -8.79 0.78
C LEU A 127 -12.98 -8.56 0.45
N TYR A 128 -12.33 -9.51 -0.23
CA TYR A 128 -10.97 -9.36 -0.70
C TYR A 128 -10.82 -8.20 -1.71
N TYR A 129 -11.71 -8.10 -2.69
CA TYR A 129 -11.68 -7.00 -3.66
C TYR A 129 -11.96 -5.62 -3.01
N TYR A 130 -12.88 -5.55 -2.04
CA TYR A 130 -13.08 -4.33 -1.25
C TYR A 130 -11.83 -3.94 -0.44
N MET A 131 -11.17 -4.92 0.18
CA MET A 131 -9.92 -4.68 0.91
C MET A 131 -8.80 -4.19 -0.01
N LEU A 132 -8.65 -4.77 -1.21
CA LEU A 132 -7.72 -4.26 -2.23
C LEU A 132 -8.03 -2.81 -2.64
N PHE A 133 -9.31 -2.47 -2.79
CA PHE A 133 -9.72 -1.11 -3.13
C PHE A 133 -9.36 -0.11 -2.04
N ILE A 134 -9.61 -0.44 -0.77
CA ILE A 134 -9.22 0.40 0.38
C ILE A 134 -7.70 0.57 0.45
N ILE A 135 -6.94 -0.50 0.23
CA ILE A 135 -5.47 -0.44 0.18
C ILE A 135 -5.00 0.49 -0.95
N TYR A 136 -5.60 0.37 -2.14
CA TYR A 136 -5.27 1.24 -3.26
C TYR A 136 -5.53 2.72 -2.93
N LEU A 137 -6.69 3.04 -2.37
CA LEU A 137 -7.03 4.39 -1.91
C LEU A 137 -6.04 4.94 -0.88
N HIS A 138 -5.67 4.11 0.09
CA HIS A 138 -4.68 4.47 1.10
C HIS A 138 -3.31 4.78 0.47
N LEU A 139 -2.84 3.95 -0.46
CA LEU A 139 -1.56 4.16 -1.15
C LEU A 139 -1.57 5.45 -1.96
N VAL A 140 -2.66 5.72 -2.70
CA VAL A 140 -2.83 6.97 -3.45
C VAL A 140 -2.80 8.17 -2.51
N ALA A 141 -3.50 8.11 -1.37
CA ALA A 141 -3.54 9.18 -0.39
C ALA A 141 -2.16 9.47 0.23
N CYS A 142 -1.41 8.43 0.59
CA CYS A 142 -0.06 8.59 1.12
C CYS A 142 0.91 9.15 0.08
N MET A 143 0.85 8.66 -1.16
CA MET A 143 1.68 9.21 -2.25
C MET A 143 1.32 10.66 -2.54
N TRP A 144 0.04 11.00 -2.55
CA TRP A 144 -0.42 12.38 -2.73
C TRP A 144 0.13 13.30 -1.65
N PHE A 145 -0.04 12.93 -0.38
CA PHE A 145 0.49 13.70 0.74
C PHE A 145 2.01 13.89 0.62
N PHE A 146 2.75 12.84 0.24
CA PHE A 146 4.19 12.92 0.02
C PHE A 146 4.55 13.98 -1.04
N PHE A 147 3.88 13.98 -2.20
CA PHE A 147 4.12 15.00 -3.22
C PHE A 147 3.79 16.41 -2.72
N CYS A 148 2.64 16.60 -2.08
CA CYS A 148 2.24 17.89 -1.54
C CYS A 148 3.24 18.41 -0.51
N GLU A 149 3.73 17.56 0.39
CA GLU A 149 4.73 17.90 1.40
C GLU A 149 6.05 18.36 0.75
N GLN A 150 6.52 17.66 -0.28
CA GLN A 150 7.73 18.06 -1.01
C GLN A 150 7.54 19.42 -1.70
N THR A 151 6.41 19.62 -2.38
CA THR A 151 6.09 20.89 -3.04
C THR A 151 6.00 22.04 -2.03
N TYR A 152 5.36 21.79 -0.88
CA TYR A 152 5.25 22.78 0.19
C TYR A 152 6.62 23.18 0.75
N LYS A 153 7.50 22.20 1.05
CA LYS A 153 8.87 22.49 1.50
C LYS A 153 9.64 23.34 0.47
N LEU A 154 9.50 23.05 -0.82
CA LEU A 154 10.11 23.85 -1.89
C LEU A 154 9.52 25.27 -1.96
N SER A 155 8.22 25.43 -1.72
CA SER A 155 7.57 26.76 -1.73
C SER A 155 8.05 27.68 -0.61
N LEU A 156 8.55 27.13 0.50
CA LEU A 156 9.17 27.90 1.58
C LEU A 156 10.56 28.45 1.18
N GLU A 157 11.27 27.74 0.31
CA GLU A 157 12.62 28.11 -0.15
C GLU A 157 12.60 28.99 -1.40
N ASP A 158 11.66 28.74 -2.32
CA ASP A 158 11.54 29.43 -3.60
C ASP A 158 10.07 29.75 -3.90
N SER A 159 9.77 31.05 -3.97
CA SER A 159 8.42 31.59 -4.20
C SER A 159 7.81 31.25 -5.57
N ARG A 160 8.56 30.59 -6.46
CA ARG A 160 8.05 30.09 -7.74
C ARG A 160 7.20 28.83 -7.59
N TYR A 161 7.39 28.06 -6.52
CA TYR A 161 6.62 26.85 -6.26
C TYR A 161 5.35 27.19 -5.50
N GLN A 162 4.24 26.54 -5.86
CA GLN A 162 2.96 26.70 -5.19
C GLN A 162 2.58 25.43 -4.44
N ALA A 163 2.47 25.51 -3.11
CA ALA A 163 1.97 24.40 -2.31
C ALA A 163 0.53 24.05 -2.70
N TRP A 164 0.25 22.76 -2.80
CA TRP A 164 -1.12 22.30 -2.97
C TRP A 164 -1.97 22.68 -1.75
N ILE A 165 -3.18 23.18 -2.01
CA ILE A 165 -4.18 23.47 -0.99
C ILE A 165 -5.44 22.74 -1.40
N PRO A 166 -6.07 21.95 -0.51
CA PRO A 166 -7.30 21.23 -0.82
C PRO A 166 -8.37 22.21 -1.31
N PRO A 167 -8.95 22.05 -2.51
CA PRO A 167 -9.99 22.94 -2.99
C PRO A 167 -11.31 22.61 -2.30
N TYR A 168 -11.50 23.13 -1.07
CA TYR A 168 -12.75 22.92 -0.36
C TYR A 168 -13.89 23.73 -0.99
N ASP A 169 -14.95 23.07 -1.44
CA ASP A 169 -16.13 23.76 -1.98
C ASP A 169 -16.94 24.50 -0.89
N PHE A 170 -16.83 24.09 0.38
CA PHE A 170 -17.65 24.58 1.50
C PHE A 170 -16.86 24.99 2.75
N TYR A 171 -15.53 24.86 2.77
CA TYR A 171 -14.71 25.13 3.95
C TYR A 171 -13.73 26.28 3.67
N ASP A 172 -13.95 27.41 4.35
CA ASP A 172 -13.20 28.67 4.17
C ASP A 172 -11.78 28.61 4.80
N GLY A 173 -11.40 27.49 5.41
CA GLY A 173 -10.12 27.29 6.09
C GLY A 173 -8.98 26.76 5.20
N ASN A 174 -9.02 27.06 3.89
CA ASN A 174 -7.94 26.77 2.94
C ASN A 174 -6.57 27.26 3.45
N ASP A 175 -6.57 28.39 4.16
CA ASP A 175 -5.36 29.09 4.59
C ASP A 175 -4.58 28.36 5.71
N ASN A 176 -5.22 27.42 6.42
CA ASN A 176 -4.63 26.79 7.62
C ASN A 176 -4.22 25.32 7.41
N TYR A 177 -4.31 24.78 6.19
CA TYR A 177 -3.92 23.38 5.93
C TYR A 177 -2.45 23.13 6.31
N TRP A 178 -1.55 24.00 5.83
CA TRP A 178 -0.12 23.90 6.12
C TRP A 178 0.26 24.39 7.52
N GLU A 179 -0.52 25.31 8.12
CA GLU A 179 -0.37 25.69 9.52
C GLU A 179 -0.55 24.46 10.44
N LYS A 180 -1.58 23.65 10.21
CA LYS A 180 -1.81 22.39 10.96
C LYS A 180 -0.68 21.36 10.77
N TYR A 181 0.00 21.41 9.62
CA TYR A 181 1.18 20.60 9.36
C TYR A 181 2.38 21.09 10.18
N GLU A 182 2.62 22.40 10.22
CA GLU A 182 3.70 23.02 11.00
C GLU A 182 3.52 22.83 12.52
N THR A 183 2.30 23.02 13.03
CA THR A 183 2.01 22.87 14.47
C THR A 183 1.98 21.42 14.93
N ASN A 184 1.86 20.47 13.99
CA ASN A 184 1.85 19.04 14.26
C ASN A 184 0.67 18.60 15.17
N GLU A 185 -0.37 19.44 15.29
CA GLU A 185 -1.52 19.21 16.19
C GLU A 185 -2.61 18.35 15.55
N GLU A 186 -2.63 18.21 14.21
CA GLU A 186 -3.73 17.53 13.50
C GLU A 186 -3.27 16.67 12.29
N GLN A 187 -2.21 15.87 12.43
CA GLN A 187 -1.71 15.04 11.32
C GLN A 187 -2.75 14.03 10.77
N ILE A 188 -3.63 13.52 11.63
CA ILE A 188 -4.74 12.65 11.20
C ILE A 188 -5.70 13.40 10.28
N PHE A 189 -5.99 14.67 10.56
CA PHE A 189 -6.85 15.49 9.72
C PHE A 189 -6.24 15.63 8.33
N LEU A 190 -4.95 15.98 8.23
CA LEU A 190 -4.24 16.12 6.96
C LEU A 190 -4.31 14.84 6.12
N TYR A 191 -4.07 13.70 6.75
CA TYR A 191 -4.18 12.39 6.10
C TYR A 191 -5.62 12.10 5.63
N LEU A 192 -6.63 12.35 6.47
CA LEU A 192 -8.03 12.12 6.12
C LEU A 192 -8.49 13.01 4.96
N VAL A 193 -7.98 14.24 4.87
CA VAL A 193 -8.22 15.14 3.73
C VAL A 193 -7.62 14.55 2.46
N CYS A 194 -6.36 14.11 2.47
CA CYS A 194 -5.75 13.46 1.30
C CYS A 194 -6.49 12.18 0.90
N LEU A 195 -6.97 11.39 1.87
CA LEU A 195 -7.76 10.20 1.62
C LEU A 195 -9.11 10.54 1.00
N TYR A 196 -9.78 11.59 1.49
CA TYR A 196 -11.04 12.08 0.94
C TYR A 196 -10.87 12.49 -0.54
N TYR A 197 -9.87 13.31 -0.87
CA TYR A 197 -9.62 13.69 -2.26
C TYR A 197 -9.18 12.52 -3.14
N SER A 198 -8.45 11.54 -2.60
CA SER A 198 -8.09 10.33 -3.34
C SER A 198 -9.33 9.54 -3.78
N VAL A 199 -10.35 9.44 -2.90
CA VAL A 199 -11.65 8.84 -3.25
C VAL A 199 -12.35 9.66 -4.33
N LEU A 200 -12.37 10.99 -4.20
CA LEU A 200 -13.02 11.88 -5.18
C LEU A 200 -12.40 11.78 -6.58
N VAL A 201 -11.07 11.77 -6.65
CA VAL A 201 -10.29 11.68 -7.90
C VAL A 201 -10.58 10.39 -8.64
N ILE A 202 -10.60 9.26 -7.93
CA ILE A 202 -10.95 7.97 -8.53
C ILE A 202 -12.42 7.94 -8.96
N GLY A 203 -13.28 8.76 -8.34
CA GLY A 203 -14.64 9.03 -8.76
C GLY A 203 -14.78 9.98 -9.97
N GLY A 204 -13.68 10.48 -10.53
CA GLY A 204 -13.66 11.37 -11.70
C GLY A 204 -13.69 12.87 -11.37
N ASN A 205 -13.45 13.26 -10.11
CA ASN A 205 -13.33 14.66 -9.71
C ASN A 205 -11.89 15.17 -9.83
N GLU A 206 -11.73 16.49 -9.78
CA GLU A 206 -10.43 17.14 -9.89
C GLU A 206 -9.73 17.23 -8.51
N MET A 207 -8.41 17.00 -8.49
CA MET A 207 -7.58 17.16 -7.27
C MET A 207 -6.96 18.55 -7.18
N GLY A 208 -6.78 19.21 -8.33
CA GLY A 208 -6.19 20.54 -8.44
C GLY A 208 -4.67 20.57 -8.24
N PRO A 209 -3.88 19.71 -8.92
CA PRO A 209 -2.41 19.76 -8.85
C PRO A 209 -1.89 21.13 -9.30
N LYS A 210 -0.81 21.59 -8.66
CA LYS A 210 -0.17 22.89 -8.94
C LYS A 210 1.10 22.74 -9.76
N GLU A 211 1.91 21.75 -9.40
CA GLU A 211 3.25 21.58 -9.98
C GLU A 211 3.33 20.40 -10.94
N LEU A 212 4.35 20.43 -11.82
CA LEU A 212 4.55 19.39 -12.83
C LEU A 212 4.60 17.95 -12.25
N PRO A 213 5.31 17.67 -11.13
CA PRO A 213 5.32 16.32 -10.55
C PRO A 213 3.93 15.85 -10.10
N GLU A 214 3.12 16.76 -9.54
CA GLU A 214 1.76 16.49 -9.10
C GLU A 214 0.84 16.20 -10.30
N ILE A 215 0.98 16.97 -11.38
CA ILE A 215 0.23 16.76 -12.63
C ILE A 215 0.56 15.39 -13.23
N VAL A 216 1.85 15.04 -13.33
CA VAL A 216 2.28 13.74 -13.87
C VAL A 216 1.75 12.60 -12.99
N PHE A 217 1.84 12.73 -11.67
CA PHE A 217 1.27 11.76 -10.73
C PHE A 217 -0.24 11.60 -10.95
N MET A 218 -0.98 12.71 -11.09
CA MET A 218 -2.42 12.70 -11.32
C MET A 218 -2.83 12.02 -12.63
N VAL A 219 -2.10 12.23 -13.71
CA VAL A 219 -2.34 11.53 -14.98
C VAL A 219 -2.19 10.02 -14.80
N ILE A 220 -1.16 9.58 -14.08
CA ILE A 220 -0.90 8.15 -13.83
C ILE A 220 -2.00 7.56 -12.93
N ILE A 221 -2.38 8.24 -11.86
CA ILE A 221 -3.41 7.75 -10.93
C ILE A 221 -4.78 7.71 -11.59
N ASN A 222 -5.17 8.70 -12.38
CA ASN A 222 -6.44 8.68 -13.09
C ASN A 222 -6.52 7.52 -14.10
N LEU A 223 -5.45 7.29 -14.87
CA LEU A 223 -5.41 6.20 -15.83
C LEU A 223 -5.44 4.83 -15.13
N THR A 224 -4.58 4.63 -14.15
CA THR A 224 -4.50 3.34 -13.42
C THR A 224 -5.74 3.10 -12.57
N GLY A 225 -6.32 4.13 -11.97
CA GLY A 225 -7.54 4.08 -11.18
C GLY A 225 -8.74 3.69 -12.01
N ALA A 226 -8.89 4.25 -13.22
CA ALA A 226 -9.96 3.86 -14.14
C ALA A 226 -9.85 2.38 -14.56
N ILE A 227 -8.65 1.90 -14.89
CA ILE A 227 -8.41 0.49 -15.22
C ILE A 227 -8.73 -0.41 -14.02
N PHE A 228 -8.27 -0.04 -12.83
CA PHE A 228 -8.46 -0.83 -11.62
C PHE A 228 -9.93 -0.89 -11.19
N GLN A 229 -10.65 0.22 -11.30
CA GLN A 229 -12.09 0.29 -11.02
C GLN A 229 -12.88 -0.57 -12.01
N ALA A 230 -12.58 -0.49 -13.30
CA ALA A 230 -13.20 -1.33 -14.32
C ALA A 230 -12.96 -2.83 -14.06
N TYR A 231 -11.73 -3.19 -13.66
CA TYR A 231 -11.37 -4.56 -13.31
C TYR A 231 -12.16 -5.08 -12.11
N ILE A 232 -12.19 -4.33 -11.00
CA ILE A 232 -12.92 -4.75 -9.78
C ILE A 232 -14.41 -4.92 -10.08
N PHE A 233 -15.04 -3.97 -10.79
CA PHE A 233 -16.46 -4.10 -11.12
C PHE A 233 -16.75 -5.27 -12.06
N GLY A 234 -15.84 -5.56 -13.00
CA GLY A 234 -15.94 -6.75 -13.84
C GLY A 234 -15.92 -8.04 -13.03
N GLU A 235 -14.97 -8.18 -12.11
CA GLU A 235 -14.85 -9.35 -11.22
C GLU A 235 -16.06 -9.49 -10.29
N LEU A 236 -16.51 -8.40 -9.68
CA LEU A 236 -17.70 -8.41 -8.82
C LEU A 236 -18.96 -8.80 -9.60
N ALA A 237 -19.13 -8.32 -10.84
CA ALA A 237 -20.26 -8.70 -11.68
C ALA A 237 -20.26 -10.19 -12.01
N VAL A 238 -19.09 -10.78 -12.30
CA VAL A 238 -18.94 -12.22 -12.53
C VAL A 238 -19.30 -13.01 -11.27
N LEU A 239 -18.84 -12.57 -10.10
CA LEU A 239 -19.13 -13.23 -8.82
C LEU A 239 -20.61 -13.19 -8.44
N ILE A 240 -21.31 -12.10 -8.74
CA ILE A 240 -22.76 -11.96 -8.49
C ILE A 240 -23.59 -12.83 -9.44
N ALA A 241 -23.08 -13.08 -10.65
CA ALA A 241 -23.77 -13.89 -11.65
C ALA A 241 -23.63 -15.41 -11.44
N GLN A 242 -22.77 -15.87 -10.53
CA GLN A 242 -22.51 -17.28 -10.20
C GLN A 242 -23.46 -17.83 -9.14
#